data_AF-A0A3N6EKY0-F1
#
_entry.id   AF-A0A3N6EKY0-F1
#
_cell.length_a   1.000
_cell.length_b   1.000
_cell.length_c   1.000
_cell.angle_alpha   90.00
_cell.angle_beta   90.00
_cell.angle_gamma   90.00
#
_symmetry.space_group_name_H-M   'P 1'
#
loop_
_entity.id
_entity.type
_entity.pdbx_description
1 polymer ?
#
loop_
_entity_poly.entity_id
_entity_poly.type
_entity_poly.pdbx_seq_one_letter_code
_entity_poly.pdbx_strand_id
1 'polypeptide(L)'
;MTADADREGLPATRRETVDACHRYLTGHLDQLRYDTALANGWPIATGAVEGACRHLIADRLDITGARWGLPGAEAVLRLRTLVANGDLDAYWRFHSAHEHERLYPAPGQENYNLTA
;
A
#
# COMPACT_ATOMS: atom_id res chain seq x y z
N MET A 1 -22.96 -10.48 -23.57
CA MET A 1 -21.73 -9.73 -23.92
C MET A 1 -21.16 -10.16 -25.26
N THR A 2 -20.63 -11.38 -25.41
CA THR A 2 -20.13 -11.93 -26.68
C THR A 2 -21.18 -11.96 -27.79
N ALA A 3 -22.35 -12.56 -27.51
CA ALA A 3 -23.47 -12.61 -28.46
C ALA A 3 -24.05 -11.23 -28.82
N ASP A 4 -23.88 -10.24 -27.94
CA ASP A 4 -24.33 -8.87 -28.19
C ASP A 4 -23.30 -8.10 -29.03
N ALA A 5 -22.01 -8.29 -28.77
CA ALA A 5 -20.91 -7.81 -29.61
C ALA A 5 -21.01 -8.33 -31.05
N ASP A 6 -21.53 -9.56 -31.20
CA ASP A 6 -21.77 -10.15 -32.50
C ASP A 6 -22.90 -9.46 -33.26
N ARG A 7 -24.01 -9.20 -32.56
CA ARG A 7 -25.20 -8.50 -33.06
C ARG A 7 -24.94 -7.04 -33.41
N GLU A 8 -24.05 -6.37 -32.68
CA GLU A 8 -23.64 -4.97 -32.88
C GLU A 8 -22.64 -4.79 -34.04
N GLY A 9 -22.20 -5.86 -34.70
CA GLY A 9 -21.30 -5.73 -35.86
C GLY A 9 -19.91 -5.19 -35.51
N LEU A 10 -19.45 -5.39 -34.26
CA LEU A 10 -18.18 -4.80 -33.82
C LEU A 10 -16.98 -5.29 -34.66
N PRO A 11 -15.99 -4.43 -34.95
CA PRO A 11 -14.73 -4.84 -35.57
C PRO A 11 -14.03 -5.95 -34.76
N ALA A 12 -13.30 -6.82 -35.44
CA ALA A 12 -12.66 -8.01 -34.84
C ALA A 12 -11.81 -7.68 -33.60
N THR A 13 -11.04 -6.59 -33.62
CA THR A 13 -10.21 -6.15 -32.48
C THR A 13 -11.03 -5.77 -31.24
N ARG A 14 -12.21 -5.16 -31.44
CA ARG A 14 -13.14 -4.84 -30.35
C ARG A 14 -13.82 -6.09 -29.82
N ARG A 15 -14.18 -7.05 -30.68
CA ARG A 15 -14.72 -8.35 -30.24
C ARG A 15 -13.72 -9.11 -29.39
N GLU A 16 -12.47 -9.19 -29.83
CA GLU A 16 -11.41 -9.86 -29.07
C GLU A 16 -11.23 -9.27 -27.66
N THR A 17 -11.34 -7.94 -27.55
CA THR A 17 -11.30 -7.25 -26.25
C THR A 17 -12.50 -7.62 -25.38
N VAL A 18 -13.71 -7.67 -25.94
CA VAL A 18 -14.93 -8.08 -25.23
C VAL A 18 -14.83 -9.54 -24.79
N ASP A 19 -14.34 -10.42 -25.65
CA ASP A 19 -14.19 -11.84 -25.36
C ASP A 19 -13.15 -12.08 -24.26
N ALA A 20 -12.04 -11.35 -24.29
CA ALA A 20 -11.02 -11.37 -23.24
C ALA A 20 -11.60 -10.91 -21.90
N CYS A 21 -12.34 -9.80 -21.89
CA CYS A 21 -13.02 -9.30 -20.70
C CYS A 21 -14.04 -10.31 -20.16
N HIS A 22 -14.87 -10.88 -21.04
CA HIS A 22 -15.84 -11.91 -20.68
C HIS A 22 -15.17 -13.14 -20.05
N ARG A 23 -14.12 -13.68 -20.68
CA ARG A 23 -13.35 -14.81 -20.13
C ARG A 23 -12.76 -14.48 -18.76
N TYR A 24 -12.20 -13.28 -18.60
CA TYR A 24 -11.64 -12.85 -17.32
C TYR A 24 -12.70 -12.80 -16.22
N LEU A 25 -13.81 -12.10 -16.45
CA LEU A 25 -14.88 -11.95 -15.45
C LEU A 25 -15.53 -13.29 -15.10
N THR A 26 -15.84 -14.11 -16.12
CA THR A 26 -16.45 -15.44 -15.90
C THR A 26 -15.51 -16.39 -15.15
N GLY A 27 -14.20 -16.32 -15.38
CA GLY A 27 -13.22 -17.11 -14.63
C GLY A 27 -13.00 -16.68 -13.19
N HIS A 28 -13.48 -15.49 -12.80
CA HIS A 28 -13.29 -14.91 -11.47
C HIS A 28 -14.61 -14.65 -10.73
N LEU A 29 -15.73 -15.25 -11.15
CA LEU A 29 -17.05 -15.00 -10.54
C LEU A 29 -17.07 -15.18 -9.02
N ASP A 30 -16.32 -16.14 -8.49
CA ASP A 30 -16.21 -16.37 -7.04
C ASP A 30 -15.61 -15.18 -6.28
N GLN A 31 -14.77 -14.38 -6.95
CA GLN A 31 -14.13 -13.17 -6.41
C GLN A 31 -15.01 -11.92 -6.61
N LEU A 32 -16.03 -12.00 -7.45
CA LEU A 32 -16.95 -10.90 -7.78
C LEU A 32 -18.21 -10.90 -6.90
N ARG A 33 -18.24 -11.71 -5.83
CA ARG A 33 -19.33 -11.75 -4.84
C ARG A 33 -19.30 -10.53 -3.92
N TYR A 34 -19.46 -9.34 -4.51
CA TYR A 34 -19.35 -8.06 -3.82
C TYR A 34 -20.40 -7.88 -2.72
N ASP A 35 -21.61 -8.42 -2.92
CA ASP A 35 -22.66 -8.48 -1.91
C ASP A 35 -22.17 -9.19 -0.63
N THR A 36 -21.54 -10.35 -0.80
CA THR A 36 -21.02 -11.17 0.28
C THR A 36 -19.81 -10.48 0.92
N ALA A 37 -18.90 -9.93 0.11
CA ALA A 37 -17.73 -9.20 0.60
C ALA A 37 -18.13 -7.98 1.45
N LEU A 38 -19.11 -7.19 0.98
CA LEU A 38 -19.63 -6.03 1.70
C LEU A 38 -20.32 -6.44 3.01
N ALA A 39 -21.16 -7.48 2.99
CA ALA A 39 -21.84 -7.98 4.18
C ALA A 39 -20.86 -8.48 5.27
N ASN A 40 -19.70 -9.01 4.86
CA ASN A 40 -18.65 -9.47 5.76
C ASN A 40 -17.60 -8.39 6.11
N GLY A 41 -17.73 -7.18 5.57
CA GLY A 41 -16.75 -6.10 5.75
C GLY A 41 -15.38 -6.39 5.13
N TRP A 42 -15.32 -7.28 4.14
CA TRP A 42 -14.08 -7.60 3.45
C TRP A 42 -13.63 -6.43 2.56
N PRO A 43 -12.31 -6.19 2.47
CA PRO A 43 -11.79 -5.18 1.58
C PRO A 43 -12.07 -5.59 0.13
N ILE A 44 -13.01 -4.89 -0.49
CA ILE A 44 -13.07 -4.80 -1.94
C ILE A 44 -12.05 -3.76 -2.38
N ALA A 45 -11.53 -3.82 -3.61
CA ALA A 45 -10.70 -2.75 -4.16
C ALA A 45 -11.52 -1.45 -4.20
N THR A 46 -11.53 -0.73 -3.07
CA THR A 46 -12.25 0.51 -2.89
C THR A 46 -11.38 1.64 -3.42
N GLY A 47 -12.00 2.72 -3.88
CA GLY A 47 -11.27 3.90 -4.34
C GLY A 47 -10.28 4.46 -3.31
N ALA A 48 -10.45 4.16 -2.01
CA ALA A 48 -9.47 4.49 -0.98
C ALA A 48 -8.16 3.70 -1.12
N VAL A 49 -8.22 2.40 -1.39
CA VAL A 49 -7.03 1.55 -1.64
C VAL A 49 -6.34 1.98 -2.92
N GLU A 50 -7.10 2.21 -4.00
CA GLU A 50 -6.54 2.68 -5.26
C GLU A 50 -5.93 4.09 -5.13
N GLY A 51 -6.59 4.97 -4.38
CA GLY A 51 -6.10 6.30 -4.05
C GLY A 51 -4.80 6.24 -3.26
N ALA A 52 -4.71 5.37 -2.26
CA ALA A 52 -3.48 5.14 -1.52
C ALA A 52 -2.36 4.61 -2.42
N CYS A 53 -2.63 3.62 -3.28
CA CYS A 53 -1.64 3.11 -4.23
C CYS A 53 -1.15 4.21 -5.19
N ARG A 54 -2.05 5.05 -5.69
CA ARG A 54 -1.67 6.18 -6.56
C ARG A 54 -0.81 7.20 -5.81
N HIS A 55 -1.28 7.69 -4.67
CA HIS A 55 -0.70 8.85 -4.01
C HIS A 55 0.46 8.52 -3.06
N LEU A 56 0.44 7.35 -2.41
CA LEU A 56 1.52 6.91 -1.50
C LEU A 56 2.59 6.10 -2.21
N ILE A 57 2.22 5.24 -3.16
CA ILE A 57 3.17 4.34 -3.83
C ILE A 57 3.66 4.99 -5.13
N ALA A 58 2.78 5.18 -6.11
CA ALA A 58 3.17 5.56 -7.47
C ALA A 58 3.89 6.92 -7.52
N ASP A 59 3.40 7.92 -6.77
CA ASP A 59 4.00 9.27 -6.71
C ASP A 59 5.49 9.30 -6.34
N ARG A 60 6.05 8.23 -5.74
CA ARG A 60 7.46 8.18 -5.36
C ARG A 60 8.20 6.98 -5.93
N LEU A 61 7.56 5.82 -5.93
CA LEU A 61 8.20 4.58 -6.33
C LEU A 61 8.12 4.34 -7.84
N ASP A 62 7.12 4.89 -8.51
CA ASP A 62 6.85 4.69 -9.95
C ASP A 62 7.27 5.92 -10.79
N ILE A 63 8.37 6.56 -10.39
CA ILE A 63 8.96 7.67 -11.17
C ILE A 63 10.06 7.14 -12.09
N THR A 64 10.16 7.70 -13.29
CA THR A 64 11.15 7.31 -14.28
C THR A 64 12.57 7.37 -13.71
N GLY A 65 13.32 6.27 -13.86
CA GLY A 65 14.71 6.18 -13.42
C GLY A 65 14.91 5.87 -11.94
N ALA A 66 13.84 5.73 -11.16
CA ALA A 66 13.97 5.29 -9.77
C ALA A 66 14.36 3.80 -9.69
N ARG A 67 15.21 3.49 -8.71
CA ARG A 67 15.59 2.13 -8.35
C ARG A 67 15.46 1.98 -6.85
N TRP A 68 14.79 0.93 -6.43
CA TRP A 68 14.52 0.69 -5.03
C TRP A 68 14.92 -0.74 -4.66
N GLY A 69 15.68 -0.87 -3.57
CA GLY A 69 15.68 -2.12 -2.83
C GLY A 69 14.42 -2.19 -1.96
N LEU A 70 13.91 -3.41 -1.72
CA LEU A 70 12.72 -3.62 -0.89
C LEU A 70 12.81 -2.90 0.47
N PRO A 71 13.94 -2.98 1.23
CA PRO A 71 14.02 -2.29 2.53
C PRO A 71 13.91 -0.76 2.41
N GLY A 72 14.49 -0.19 1.34
CA GLY A 72 14.45 1.26 1.11
C GLY A 72 13.08 1.75 0.66
N ALA A 73 12.42 1.01 -0.23
CA ALA A 73 11.04 1.29 -0.64
C ALA A 73 10.10 1.26 0.57
N GLU A 74 10.19 0.22 1.39
CA GLU A 74 9.33 0.07 2.57
C GLU A 74 9.55 1.18 3.59
N ALA A 75 10.80 1.52 3.91
CA ALA A 75 11.12 2.60 4.84
C ALA A 75 10.54 3.95 4.37
N VAL A 76 10.68 4.26 3.08
CA VAL A 76 10.12 5.49 2.50
C VAL A 76 8.59 5.47 2.54
N LEU A 77 7.95 4.35 2.18
CA LEU A 77 6.50 4.23 2.24
C LEU A 77 5.96 4.43 3.65
N ARG A 78 6.58 3.82 4.67
CA ARG A 78 6.19 4.01 6.08
C ARG A 78 6.24 5.48 6.48
N LEU A 79 7.32 6.19 6.12
CA LEU A 79 7.44 7.61 6.40
C LEU A 79 6.38 8.44 5.67
N ARG A 80 6.12 8.15 4.39
CA ARG A 80 5.09 8.84 3.61
C ARG A 80 3.69 8.62 4.19
N THR A 81 3.40 7.42 4.69
CA THR A 81 2.13 7.12 5.37
C THR A 81 1.96 7.94 6.64
N LEU A 82 3.01 8.09 7.46
CA LEU A 82 2.96 8.95 8.64
C LEU A 82 2.65 10.41 8.28
N VAL A 83 3.26 10.92 7.21
CA VAL A 83 2.99 12.28 6.72
C VAL A 83 1.54 12.41 6.24
N ALA A 84 1.07 11.45 5.42
CA ALA A 84 -0.28 11.50 4.87
C ALA A 84 -1.37 11.40 5.94
N ASN A 85 -1.12 10.68 7.03
CA ASN A 85 -2.02 10.58 8.17
C ASN A 85 -1.94 11.79 9.12
N GLY A 86 -0.93 12.64 9.00
CA GLY A 86 -0.67 13.75 9.94
C GLY A 86 0.03 13.33 11.24
N ASP A 87 0.57 12.11 11.29
CA ASP A 87 1.16 11.51 12.50
C ASP A 87 2.67 11.76 12.64
N LEU A 88 3.29 12.44 11.67
CA LEU A 88 4.75 12.62 11.62
C LEU A 88 5.31 13.23 12.92
N ASP A 89 4.66 14.26 13.45
CA ASP A 89 5.16 14.97 14.64
C ASP A 89 5.15 14.09 15.90
N ALA A 90 4.10 13.29 16.06
CA ALA A 90 3.99 12.35 17.17
C ALA A 90 5.04 11.25 17.06
N TYR A 91 5.18 10.67 15.86
CA TYR A 91 6.21 9.68 15.58
C TYR A 91 7.62 10.24 15.79
N TRP A 92 7.90 11.45 15.35
CA TRP A 92 9.23 12.07 15.46
C TRP A 92 9.66 12.25 16.91
N ARG A 93 8.74 12.69 17.79
CA ARG A 93 9.00 12.77 19.24
C ARG A 93 9.32 11.40 19.83
N PHE A 94 8.50 10.40 19.52
CA PHE A 94 8.71 9.02 19.96
C PHE A 94 10.06 8.46 19.50
N HIS A 95 10.36 8.62 18.21
CA HIS A 95 11.58 8.11 17.59
C HIS A 95 12.82 8.79 18.20
N SER A 96 12.79 10.12 18.35
CA SER A 96 13.92 10.86 18.92
C SER A 96 14.24 10.44 20.36
N ALA A 97 13.22 10.19 21.18
CA ALA A 97 13.40 9.69 22.55
C ALA A 97 14.04 8.30 22.56
N HIS A 98 13.55 7.37 21.73
CA HIS A 98 14.11 6.02 21.62
C HIS A 98 15.54 6.01 21.07
N GLU A 99 15.83 6.85 20.07
CA GLU A 99 17.19 6.98 19.54
C GLU A 99 18.15 7.54 20.60
N HIS A 100 17.69 8.50 21.42
CA HIS A 100 18.47 9.04 22.51
C HIS A 100 18.81 7.95 23.55
N GLU A 101 17.83 7.16 23.98
CA GLU A 101 18.06 6.03 24.89
C GLU A 101 19.01 4.97 24.30
N ARG A 102 18.89 4.67 23.00
CA ARG A 102 19.75 3.70 22.32
C ARG A 102 21.21 4.16 22.22
N LEU A 103 21.42 5.44 21.93
CA LEU A 103 22.75 6.03 21.75
C LEU A 103 23.41 6.40 23.08
N TYR A 104 22.61 6.78 24.07
CA TYR A 104 23.03 7.20 25.39
C TYR A 104 22.30 6.38 26.47
N PRO A 105 22.59 5.08 26.57
CA PRO A 105 22.05 4.28 27.67
C PRO A 105 22.50 4.91 28.99
N ALA A 106 21.59 5.00 29.96
CA ALA A 106 21.90 5.54 31.27
C ALA A 106 23.18 4.86 31.79
N PRO A 107 24.16 5.63 32.33
CA PRO A 107 25.34 5.02 32.91
C PRO A 107 24.87 3.98 33.91
N GLY A 108 25.31 2.72 33.74
CA GLY A 108 25.10 1.71 34.77
C GLY A 108 25.55 2.33 36.07
N GLN A 109 24.69 2.33 37.09
CA GLN A 109 25.08 2.68 38.45
C GLN A 109 26.01 1.58 38.99
N GLU A 110 27.17 1.42 38.37
CA GLU A 110 28.27 0.66 38.94
C GLU A 110 28.89 1.55 40.01
N ASN A 111 28.47 1.28 41.24
CA ASN A 111 28.97 1.77 42.52
C ASN A 111 30.38 2.40 42.46
N TYR A 112 30.45 3.69 42.15
CA TYR A 112 31.61 4.50 42.54
C TYR A 112 31.49 4.80 44.04
N ASN A 113 31.90 3.83 44.86
CA ASN A 113 32.21 4.12 46.26
C ASN A 113 33.46 5.01 46.27
N LEU A 114 33.26 6.31 46.44
CA LEU A 114 34.34 7.24 46.76
C LEU A 114 34.85 6.88 48.16
N THR A 115 35.91 6.07 48.22
CA THR A 115 36.69 5.89 49.44
C THR A 115 37.37 7.21 49.81
N ALA A 116 37.03 7.71 51.00
CA ALA A 116 37.63 8.88 51.64
C ALA A 116 39.01 8.56 52.25
#